data_AF-A0A4U1ADS9-F1
#
_entry.id   AF-A0A4U1ADS9-F1
#
_cell.length_a   1.000
_cell.length_b   1.000
_cell.length_c   1.000
_cell.angle_alpha   90.00
_cell.angle_beta   90.00
_cell.angle_gamma   90.00
#
_symmetry.space_group_name_H-M   'P 1'
#
loop_
_entity.id
_entity.type
_entity.pdbx_description
1 polymer ?
#
loop_
_entity_poly.entity_id
_entity_poly.type
_entity_poly.pdbx_seq_one_letter_code
_entity_poly.pdbx_strand_id
1 'polypeptide(L)' 'MQNFAEKTTKAGANDKDLRCENGLHNLVAYYQKLFDIKENIDHYSPSDYQNAKRIFVKYLLEKRAM' A
#
# COMPACT_ATOMS: atom_id res chain seq x y z
N MET A 1 -30.82 9.05 16.12
CA MET A 1 -30.31 9.61 14.85
C MET A 1 -28.80 9.77 14.98
N GLN A 2 -28.09 9.24 13.99
CA GLN A 2 -26.63 9.24 13.89
C GLN A 2 -26.14 10.68 13.62
N ASN A 3 -25.04 11.09 14.23
CA ASN A 3 -24.24 12.22 13.74
C ASN A 3 -22.78 11.78 13.75
N PHE A 4 -22.29 11.48 12.54
CA PHE A 4 -20.92 11.08 12.27
C PHE A 4 -20.00 12.31 12.41
N ALA A 5 -19.01 12.22 13.29
CA ALA A 5 -17.95 13.22 13.38
C ALA A 5 -17.08 13.15 12.12
N GLU A 6 -17.12 14.21 11.32
CA GLU A 6 -16.27 14.40 10.14
C GLU A 6 -14.80 14.51 10.56
N LYS A 7 -14.04 13.47 10.23
CA LYS A 7 -12.61 13.38 10.50
C LYS A 7 -11.84 14.18 9.45
N THR A 8 -11.53 15.43 9.76
CA THR A 8 -10.60 16.23 8.96
C THR A 8 -9.18 15.67 9.10
N THR A 9 -8.64 15.11 8.01
CA THR A 9 -7.20 14.88 7.87
C THR A 9 -6.75 15.42 6.53
N LYS A 10 -6.60 16.75 6.45
CA LYS A 10 -5.77 17.37 5.42
C LYS A 10 -4.33 17.02 5.75
N ALA A 11 -3.82 15.96 5.14
CA ALA A 11 -2.41 15.63 5.13
C ALA A 11 -1.67 16.81 4.47
N GLY A 12 -1.00 17.61 5.29
CA GLY A 12 -0.07 18.62 4.80
C GLY A 12 1.04 17.94 4.03
N ALA A 13 1.13 18.25 2.73
CA ALA A 13 2.27 17.91 1.90
C ALA A 13 3.50 18.66 2.43
N ASN A 14 4.29 18.00 3.28
CA ASN A 14 5.64 18.45 3.61
C ASN A 14 6.60 17.85 2.58
N ASP A 15 6.85 18.65 1.54
CA ASP A 15 7.88 18.46 0.53
C ASP A 15 9.23 18.88 1.13
N LYS A 16 9.73 18.09 2.09
CA LYS A 16 11.05 18.31 2.70
C LYS A 16 11.75 16.98 2.89
N ASP A 17 12.72 16.74 2.00
CA ASP A 17 13.97 16.04 2.32
C ASP A 17 13.87 14.53 2.65
N LEU A 18 13.49 13.71 1.66
CA LEU A 18 13.48 12.22 1.77
C LEU A 18 14.49 11.53 0.84
N ARG A 19 15.63 12.16 0.53
CA ARG A 19 16.72 11.49 -0.19
C ARG A 19 17.58 10.73 0.84
N CYS A 20 17.45 9.40 0.84
CA CYS A 20 18.05 8.42 1.77
C CYS A 20 17.41 8.45 3.17
N GLU A 21 16.54 7.51 3.55
CA GLU A 21 16.97 6.25 4.22
C GLU A 21 16.05 5.04 3.92
N ASN A 22 14.96 5.20 3.17
CA ASN A 22 13.89 4.19 3.11
C ASN A 22 13.57 3.67 1.70
N GLY A 23 14.58 3.46 0.85
CA GLY A 23 14.39 2.98 -0.53
C GLY A 23 13.61 1.66 -0.63
N LEU A 24 13.91 0.69 0.23
CA LEU A 24 13.18 -0.58 0.28
C LEU A 24 11.74 -0.38 0.77
N HIS A 25 11.53 0.47 1.78
CA HIS A 25 10.19 0.75 2.29
C HIS A 25 9.31 1.43 1.23
N ASN A 26 9.87 2.41 0.51
CA ASN A 26 9.20 3.09 -0.61
C ASN A 26 8.87 2.10 -1.74
N LEU A 27 9.76 1.14 -2.01
CA LEU A 27 9.53 0.11 -3.00
C LEU A 27 8.40 -0.85 -2.59
N VAL A 28 8.39 -1.29 -1.34
CA VAL A 28 7.31 -2.11 -0.79
C VAL A 28 5.97 -1.37 -0.86
N ALA A 29 5.94 -0.10 -0.46
CA ALA A 29 4.74 0.73 -0.52
C ALA A 29 4.24 0.91 -1.97
N TYR A 30 5.15 1.07 -2.92
CA TYR A 30 4.81 1.12 -4.34
C TYR A 30 4.17 -0.19 -4.82
N TYR A 31 4.74 -1.34 -4.49
CA TYR A 31 4.16 -2.65 -4.87
C TYR A 31 2.82 -2.95 -4.18
N GLN A 32 2.64 -2.51 -2.93
CA GLN A 32 1.34 -2.62 -2.26
C GLN A 32 0.27 -1.81 -3.00
N LYS A 33 0.58 -0.58 -3.43
CA LYS A 33 -0.33 0.25 -4.22
C LYS A 33 -0.68 -0.37 -5.57
N LEU A 34 0.27 -1.04 -6.22
CA LEU A 34 0.00 -1.78 -7.46
C LEU A 34 -0.98 -2.94 -7.25
N PHE A 35 -0.96 -3.57 -6.07
CA PHE A 35 -1.91 -4.62 -5.72
C PHE A 35 -3.28 -4.06 -5.35
N ASP A 36 -3.35 -2.86 -4.78
CA ASP A 36 -4.59 -2.20 -4.31
C ASP A 36 -5.43 -1.63 -5.47
N ILE A 37 -5.76 -2.47 -6.45
CA ILE A 37 -6.68 -2.17 -7.56
C ILE A 37 -8.05 -2.79 -7.32
N LYS A 38 -9.08 -2.21 -7.94
CA LYS A 38 -10.48 -2.66 -7.82
C LYS A 38 -10.65 -4.16 -8.11
N GLU A 39 -9.97 -4.66 -9.13
CA GLU A 39 -10.03 -6.08 -9.51
C GLU A 39 -9.61 -7.01 -8.37
N ASN A 40 -8.51 -6.70 -7.68
CA ASN A 40 -8.04 -7.51 -6.56
C ASN A 40 -8.95 -7.36 -5.33
N ILE A 41 -9.52 -6.17 -5.11
CA ILE A 41 -10.49 -5.93 -4.02
C ILE A 41 -11.74 -6.76 -4.22
N ASP A 42 -12.22 -6.89 -5.45
CA ASP A 42 -13.42 -7.66 -5.79
C ASP A 42 -13.14 -9.17 -5.88
N HIS A 43 -11.89 -9.58 -6.14
CA HIS A 43 -11.50 -10.98 -6.31
C HIS A 43 -11.24 -11.72 -5.00
N TYR A 44 -10.52 -11.09 -4.07
CA TYR A 44 -10.12 -11.75 -2.83
C TYR A 44 -11.13 -11.53 -1.71
N SER A 45 -11.34 -12.57 -0.89
CA SER A 45 -12.04 -12.41 0.38
C SER A 45 -11.25 -11.47 1.31
N PRO A 46 -11.91 -10.78 2.28
CA PRO A 46 -11.21 -9.93 3.24
C PRO A 46 -10.12 -10.68 4.03
N SER A 47 -10.31 -11.98 4.30
CA SER A 47 -9.33 -12.84 4.96
C SER A 47 -8.12 -13.15 4.08
N ASP A 48 -8.31 -13.32 2.77
CA ASP A 48 -7.24 -13.71 1.85
C ASP A 48 -6.47 -12.52 1.29
N TYR A 49 -7.10 -11.34 1.23
CA TYR A 49 -6.57 -10.14 0.60
C TYR A 49 -5.16 -9.78 1.09
N GLN A 50 -4.95 -9.81 2.41
CA GLN A 50 -3.65 -9.47 3.01
C GLN A 50 -2.58 -10.52 2.70
N ASN A 51 -2.96 -11.80 2.64
CA ASN A 51 -2.02 -12.87 2.30
C ASN A 51 -1.61 -12.77 0.83
N ALA A 52 -2.58 -12.59 -0.08
CA ALA A 52 -2.32 -12.40 -1.50
C ALA A 52 -1.45 -11.17 -1.77
N LYS A 53 -1.72 -10.04 -1.10
CA LYS A 53 -0.88 -8.83 -1.16
C LYS A 53 0.56 -9.10 -0.75
N ARG A 54 0.78 -9.85 0.34
CA ARG A 54 2.14 -10.20 0.79
C ARG A 54 2.89 -11.07 -0.21
N ILE A 55 2.21 -12.08 -0.78
CA ILE A 55 2.79 -12.97 -1.79
C ILE A 55 3.17 -12.17 -3.04
N PHE A 56 2.29 -11.27 -3.50
CA PHE A 56 2.55 -10.41 -4.65
C PHE A 56 3.78 -9.52 -4.46
N VAL A 57 3.86 -8.82 -3.32
CA VAL A 57 5.01 -7.96 -2.99
C VAL A 57 6.29 -8.78 -2.92
N LYS A 58 6.25 -9.96 -2.28
CA LYS A 58 7.41 -10.86 -2.19
C LYS A 58 7.89 -11.29 -3.58
N TYR A 59 6.97 -11.72 -4.46
CA TYR A 59 7.30 -12.12 -5.82
C TYR A 59 8.00 -11.00 -6.60
N LEU A 60 7.51 -9.76 -6.52
CA LEU A 60 8.12 -8.62 -7.22
C LEU A 60 9.52 -8.28 -6.68
N LEU A 61 9.72 -8.39 -5.37
CA LEU A 61 11.05 -8.19 -4.76
C LEU A 61 12.04 -9.28 -5.21
N GLU A 62 11.63 -10.53 -5.22
CA GLU A 62 12.46 -11.66 -5.69
C GLU A 62 12.78 -11.53 -7.18
N LYS A 63 11.80 -11.15 -8.01
CA LYS A 63 12.01 -10.92 -9.45
C LYS A 63 12.95 -9.76 -9.76
N ARG A 64 13.06 -8.78 -8.87
CA ARG A 64 13.99 -7.66 -9.00
C ARG A 64 15.41 -8.01 -8.57
N ALA A 65 15.55 -8.95 -7.63
CA ALA A 65 16.85 -9.37 -7.10
C ALA A 65 17.57 -10.38 -8.01
N MET A 66 16.83 -11.02 -8.93
CA MET A 66 17.36 -11.82 -10.04
C MET A 66 17.79 -10.92 -11.20
#